data_AF-A0A0Q4XJP2-F1
#
_entry.id   AF-A0A0Q4XJP2-F1
#
_cell.length_a   1.000
_cell.length_b   1.000
_cell.length_c   1.000
_cell.angle_alpha   90.00
_cell.angle_beta   90.00
_cell.angle_gamma   90.00
#
_symmetry.space_group_name_H-M   'P 1'
#
loop_
_entity.id
_entity.type
_entity.pdbx_description
1 polymer ?
#
loop_
_entity_poly.entity_id
_entity_poly.type
_entity_poly.pdbx_seq_one_letter_code
_entity_poly.pdbx_strand_id
1 'polypeptide(L)'
;MTFDDARDDFSRLHRLFTFHLGVGVGLSWMTTLYAACYAPWVRNIRALIDPAAGLDRVESTWSFLFVLPAILTIAWLSLFFGRELLRRSQTLSSAALEFAAAALVAFGVFTLSIDRAVAALYAGL
;
A
#
# COMPACT_ATOMS: atom_id res chain seq x y z
N MET A 1 -33.78 -4.37 -2.89
CA MET A 1 -32.66 -4.36 -3.85
C MET A 1 -32.83 -5.56 -4.75
N THR A 2 -32.85 -5.34 -6.06
CA THR A 2 -32.85 -6.43 -7.03
C THR A 2 -31.42 -6.95 -7.22
N PHE A 3 -31.26 -8.16 -7.78
CA PHE A 3 -29.93 -8.73 -8.04
C PHE A 3 -29.11 -7.91 -9.05
N ASP A 4 -29.78 -7.20 -9.96
CA ASP A 4 -29.12 -6.33 -10.94
C ASP A 4 -28.56 -5.06 -10.27
N ASP A 5 -29.29 -4.45 -9.33
CA ASP A 5 -28.81 -3.28 -8.57
C ASP A 5 -27.49 -3.57 -7.83
N ALA A 6 -27.42 -4.73 -7.16
CA ALA A 6 -26.22 -5.13 -6.40
C ALA A 6 -25.00 -5.38 -7.30
N ARG A 7 -25.22 -5.81 -8.55
CA ARG A 7 -24.16 -6.07 -9.53
C ARG A 7 -23.56 -4.76 -10.05
N ASP A 8 -24.42 -3.77 -10.31
CA ASP A 8 -23.99 -2.46 -10.79
C ASP A 8 -23.24 -1.69 -9.70
N ASP A 9 -23.70 -1.75 -8.46
CA ASP A 9 -23.02 -1.15 -7.31
C ASP A 9 -21.62 -1.73 -7.08
N PHE A 10 -21.47 -3.05 -7.13
CA PHE A 10 -20.15 -3.69 -7.03
C PHE A 10 -19.21 -3.20 -8.15
N SER A 11 -19.71 -3.19 -9.39
CA SER A 11 -18.90 -2.78 -10.55
C SER A 11 -18.44 -1.33 -10.44
N ARG A 12 -19.31 -0.44 -9.95
CA ARG A 12 -19.01 0.96 -9.68
C ARG A 12 -17.99 1.13 -8.57
N LEU A 13 -18.20 0.49 -7.42
CA LEU A 13 -17.29 0.55 -6.27
C LEU A 13 -15.91 -0.01 -6.61
N HIS A 14 -15.88 -1.17 -7.27
CA HIS A 14 -14.64 -1.80 -7.71
C HIS A 14 -13.84 -0.89 -8.65
N ARG A 15 -14.48 -0.28 -9.65
CA ARG A 15 -13.80 0.62 -10.58
C ARG A 15 -13.22 1.85 -9.86
N LEU A 16 -14.00 2.46 -8.96
CA LEU A 16 -13.57 3.62 -8.20
C LEU A 16 -12.42 3.27 -7.26
N PHE A 17 -12.53 2.15 -6.54
CA PHE A 17 -11.51 1.67 -5.62
C PHE A 17 -10.19 1.36 -6.33
N THR A 18 -10.23 0.56 -7.41
CA THR A 18 -9.05 0.18 -8.19
C THR A 18 -8.34 1.40 -8.77
N PHE A 19 -9.09 2.43 -9.20
CA PHE A 19 -8.49 3.68 -9.66
C PHE A 19 -7.75 4.42 -8.54
N HIS A 20 -8.39 4.67 -7.40
CA HIS A 20 -7.76 5.40 -6.29
C HIS A 20 -6.59 4.65 -5.67
N LEU A 21 -6.70 3.32 -5.58
CA LEU A 21 -5.57 2.49 -5.16
C LEU A 21 -4.39 2.63 -6.15
N GLY A 22 -4.65 2.65 -7.45
CA GLY A 22 -3.63 2.90 -8.46
C GLY A 22 -2.94 4.26 -8.30
N VAL A 23 -3.71 5.31 -7.99
CA VAL A 23 -3.14 6.63 -7.65
C VAL A 23 -2.26 6.54 -6.41
N GLY A 24 -2.73 5.88 -5.34
CA GLY A 24 -1.95 5.68 -4.13
C GLY A 24 -0.66 4.89 -4.35
N VAL A 25 -0.70 3.85 -5.18
CA VAL A 25 0.49 3.09 -5.63
C VAL A 25 1.46 4.02 -6.34
N GLY A 26 0.99 4.80 -7.32
CA GLY A 26 1.83 5.73 -8.08
C GLY A 26 2.52 6.74 -7.18
N LEU A 27 1.78 7.37 -6.26
CA LEU A 27 2.33 8.32 -5.29
C LEU A 27 3.34 7.66 -4.34
N SER A 28 3.03 6.47 -3.82
CA SER A 28 3.93 5.69 -2.96
C SER A 28 5.26 5.38 -3.66
N TRP A 29 5.23 4.94 -4.92
CA TRP A 29 6.44 4.72 -5.72
C TRP A 29 7.20 6.02 -5.99
N MET A 30 6.52 7.10 -6.38
CA MET A 30 7.17 8.39 -6.64
C MET A 30 7.92 8.89 -5.41
N THR A 31 7.29 8.90 -4.24
CA THR A 31 7.93 9.34 -2.99
C THR A 31 9.09 8.44 -2.59
N THR A 32 8.93 7.12 -2.75
CA THR A 32 9.97 6.14 -2.42
C THR A 32 11.19 6.27 -3.34
N LEU A 33 10.97 6.40 -4.66
CA LEU A 33 12.03 6.60 -5.63
C LEU A 33 12.76 7.92 -5.41
N TYR A 34 12.03 8.98 -5.08
CA TYR A 34 12.63 10.24 -4.68
C TYR A 34 13.51 10.09 -3.44
N ALA A 35 13.01 9.45 -2.38
CA ALA A 35 13.78 9.19 -1.16
C ALA A 35 15.02 8.33 -1.43
N ALA A 36 14.92 7.33 -2.31
CA ALA A 36 16.02 6.45 -2.66
C ALA A 36 17.23 7.17 -3.29
N CYS A 37 17.03 8.34 -3.91
CA CYS A 37 18.12 9.16 -4.44
C CYS A 37 18.98 9.81 -3.35
N TYR A 38 18.43 10.00 -2.14
CA TYR A 38 19.09 10.71 -1.03
C TYR A 38 19.33 9.81 0.19
N ALA A 39 18.69 8.64 0.26
CA ALA A 39 18.80 7.74 1.39
C ALA A 39 20.18 7.06 1.47
N PRO A 40 20.70 6.80 2.68
CA PRO A 40 21.92 6.04 2.86
C PRO A 40 21.67 4.56 2.55
N TRP A 41 22.43 3.98 1.63
CA TRP A 41 22.30 2.58 1.23
C TRP A 41 23.09 1.66 2.18
N VAL A 42 22.42 1.24 3.26
CA VAL A 42 23.02 0.45 4.34
C VAL A 42 22.28 -0.87 4.55
N ARG A 43 22.99 -1.83 5.14
CA ARG A 43 22.41 -3.13 5.54
C ARG A 43 21.45 -3.01 6.71
N ASN A 44 21.59 -1.97 7.54
CA ASN A 44 20.72 -1.70 8.68
C ASN A 44 20.38 -0.21 8.78
N ILE A 45 19.32 0.24 8.11
CA ILE A 45 18.89 1.64 8.17
C ILE A 45 18.25 2.00 9.51
N ARG A 46 17.73 1.00 10.25
CA ARG A 46 17.11 1.22 11.56
C ARG A 46 18.07 1.82 12.57
N ALA A 47 19.35 1.47 12.49
CA ALA A 47 20.40 2.05 13.35
C ALA A 47 20.58 3.57 13.16
N LEU A 48 20.18 4.12 12.01
CA LEU A 48 20.24 5.56 11.72
C LEU A 48 18.97 6.29 12.12
N ILE A 49 17.81 5.63 11.98
CA ILE A 49 16.49 6.23 12.23
C ILE A 49 16.12 6.18 13.72
N ASP A 50 16.37 5.05 14.38
CA ASP A 50 16.04 4.84 15.80
C ASP A 50 17.14 4.02 16.48
N PRO A 51 18.25 4.67 16.87
CA PRO A 51 19.37 3.99 17.52
C PRO A 51 19.04 3.52 18.95
N ALA A 52 17.99 4.07 19.58
CA ALA A 52 17.62 3.75 20.97
C ALA A 52 16.76 2.48 21.08
N ALA A 53 16.04 2.11 20.02
CA ALA A 53 15.19 0.90 20.00
C ALA A 53 15.97 -0.43 19.97
N GLY A 54 17.31 -0.40 19.96
CA GLY A 54 18.16 -1.60 19.98
C GLY A 54 18.36 -2.23 18.59
N LEU A 55 19.36 -3.11 18.48
CA LEU A 55 19.77 -3.76 17.22
C LEU A 55 18.92 -4.99 16.84
N ASP A 56 17.86 -5.29 17.59
CA ASP A 56 17.06 -6.52 17.43
C ASP A 56 16.30 -6.57 16.09
N ARG A 57 16.14 -5.43 15.41
CA ARG A 57 15.47 -5.35 14.11
C ARG A 57 16.40 -4.80 13.03
N VAL A 58 17.12 -5.70 12.38
CA VAL A 58 17.96 -5.37 11.22
C VAL A 58 17.10 -5.28 9.97
N GLU A 59 17.14 -4.13 9.29
CA GLU A 59 16.39 -3.92 8.05
C GLU A 59 17.23 -3.12 7.04
N SER A 60 17.38 -3.64 5.81
CA SER A 60 18.13 -2.96 4.76
C SER A 60 17.37 -1.77 4.19
N THR A 61 18.08 -0.74 3.70
CA THR A 61 17.45 0.41 3.04
C THR A 61 16.52 -0.01 1.90
N TRP A 62 16.92 -1.04 1.14
CA TRP A 62 16.10 -1.63 0.08
C TRP A 62 14.76 -2.14 0.60
N SER A 63 14.79 -3.08 1.55
CA SER A 63 13.56 -3.62 2.13
C SER A 63 12.74 -2.52 2.80
N PHE A 64 13.41 -1.56 3.43
CA PHE A 64 12.77 -0.49 4.17
C PHE A 64 11.96 0.45 3.28
N LEU A 65 12.48 0.78 2.09
CA LEU A 65 11.83 1.69 1.15
C LEU A 65 10.77 0.98 0.29
N PHE A 66 11.11 -0.18 -0.27
CA PHE A 66 10.33 -0.75 -1.38
C PHE A 66 9.27 -1.78 -0.99
N VAL A 67 9.29 -2.32 0.24
CA VAL A 67 8.35 -3.40 0.61
C VAL A 67 6.89 -2.95 0.59
N LEU A 68 6.58 -1.75 1.11
CA LEU A 68 5.20 -1.25 1.17
C LEU A 68 4.66 -0.80 -0.21
N PRO A 69 5.43 -0.05 -1.04
CA PRO A 69 5.03 0.21 -2.42
C PRO A 69 4.79 -1.08 -3.21
N ALA A 70 5.65 -2.09 -3.04
CA ALA A 70 5.47 -3.39 -3.70
C ALA A 70 4.21 -4.11 -3.24
N ILE A 71 3.90 -4.11 -1.93
CA ILE A 71 2.65 -4.68 -1.39
C ILE A 71 1.43 -3.98 -2.00
N LEU A 72 1.45 -2.64 -2.08
CA LEU A 72 0.36 -1.87 -2.71
C LEU A 72 0.21 -2.21 -4.19
N THR A 73 1.32 -2.35 -4.93
CA THR A 73 1.30 -2.78 -6.33
C THR A 73 0.69 -4.16 -6.49
N ILE A 74 1.09 -5.12 -5.66
CA ILE A 74 0.52 -6.48 -5.70
C ILE A 74 -0.99 -6.41 -5.44
N ALA A 75 -1.42 -5.70 -4.39
CA ALA A 75 -2.84 -5.52 -4.09
C ALA A 75 -3.60 -4.90 -5.27
N TRP A 76 -3.05 -3.86 -5.89
CA TRP A 76 -3.64 -3.19 -7.03
C TRP A 76 -3.76 -4.10 -8.26
N LEU A 77 -2.72 -4.84 -8.60
CA LEU A 77 -2.74 -5.81 -9.71
C LEU A 77 -3.72 -6.95 -9.44
N SER A 78 -3.77 -7.45 -8.19
CA SER A 78 -4.74 -8.47 -7.79
C SER A 78 -6.18 -8.00 -7.97
N LEU A 79 -6.49 -6.72 -7.71
CA LEU A 79 -7.82 -6.18 -7.94
C LEU A 79 -8.08 -5.95 -9.43
N PHE A 80 -7.10 -5.44 -10.16
CA PHE A 80 -7.22 -5.17 -11.59
C PHE A 80 -7.51 -6.43 -12.40
N PHE A 81 -6.80 -7.54 -12.11
CA PHE A 81 -6.98 -8.82 -12.82
C PHE A 81 -7.95 -9.79 -12.14
N GLY A 82 -8.12 -9.70 -10.82
CA GLY A 82 -8.89 -10.67 -10.02
C GLY A 82 -10.37 -10.35 -9.87
N ARG A 83 -10.92 -9.40 -10.65
CA ARG A 83 -12.32 -8.93 -10.52
C ARG A 83 -13.35 -10.05 -10.46
N GLU A 84 -13.23 -11.06 -11.31
CA GLU A 84 -14.19 -12.18 -11.35
C GLU A 84 -14.03 -13.12 -10.15
N LEU A 85 -12.80 -13.28 -9.64
CA LEU A 85 -12.53 -14.07 -8.43
C LEU A 85 -13.15 -13.39 -7.20
N LEU A 86 -12.93 -12.09 -7.06
CA LEU A 86 -13.46 -11.24 -5.98
C LEU A 86 -14.99 -11.23 -5.95
N ARG A 87 -15.62 -11.21 -7.12
CA ARG A 87 -17.08 -11.25 -7.23
C ARG A 87 -17.66 -12.56 -6.69
N ARG A 88 -16.96 -13.68 -6.88
CA ARG A 88 -17.40 -15.00 -6.39
C ARG A 88 -17.06 -15.21 -4.92
N SER A 89 -16.07 -14.49 -4.40
CA SER A 89 -15.58 -14.61 -3.03
C SER A 89 -16.12 -13.52 -2.10
N GLN A 90 -17.32 -12.96 -2.35
CA GLN A 90 -17.93 -12.02 -1.41
C GLN A 90 -18.08 -12.72 -0.06
N THR A 91 -17.36 -12.20 0.94
CA THR A 91 -17.24 -12.75 2.29
C THR A 91 -18.16 -12.06 3.28
N LEU A 92 -18.46 -10.78 3.06
CA LEU A 92 -19.35 -9.98 3.91
C LEU A 92 -20.72 -9.81 3.24
N SER A 93 -21.72 -9.50 4.07
CA SER A 93 -23.09 -9.24 3.63
C SER A 93 -23.23 -8.01 2.73
N SER A 94 -22.22 -7.14 2.66
CA SER A 94 -22.21 -5.92 1.85
C SER A 94 -20.84 -5.67 1.23
N ALA A 95 -20.80 -5.55 -0.11
CA ALA A 95 -19.62 -5.17 -0.86
C ALA A 95 -19.06 -3.80 -0.43
N ALA A 96 -19.94 -2.87 -0.03
CA ALA A 96 -19.50 -1.56 0.45
C ALA A 96 -18.63 -1.66 1.70
N LEU A 97 -18.93 -2.61 2.59
CA LEU A 97 -18.15 -2.82 3.81
C LEU A 97 -16.79 -3.47 3.51
N GLU A 98 -16.74 -4.39 2.54
CA GLU A 98 -15.47 -4.97 2.06
C GLU A 98 -14.56 -3.89 1.46
N PHE A 99 -15.09 -3.05 0.57
CA PHE A 99 -14.31 -1.97 -0.03
C PHE A 99 -13.88 -0.92 0.99
N ALA A 100 -14.71 -0.62 1.99
CA ALA A 100 -14.34 0.30 3.07
C ALA A 100 -13.20 -0.27 3.94
N ALA A 101 -13.27 -1.55 4.32
CA ALA A 101 -12.20 -2.22 5.06
C ALA A 101 -10.91 -2.28 4.25
N ALA A 102 -10.99 -2.64 2.96
CA ALA A 102 -9.85 -2.65 2.06
C ALA A 102 -9.24 -1.25 1.89
N ALA A 103 -10.07 -0.20 1.80
CA ALA A 103 -9.61 1.18 1.74
C ALA A 103 -8.82 1.59 2.98
N LEU A 104 -9.31 1.23 4.16
CA LEU A 104 -8.63 1.53 5.42
C LEU A 104 -7.24 0.87 5.47
N VAL A 105 -7.15 -0.41 5.11
CA VAL A 105 -5.88 -1.14 5.08
C VAL A 105 -4.93 -0.55 4.04
N ALA A 106 -5.40 -0.34 2.81
CA ALA A 106 -4.60 0.23 1.75
C ALA A 106 -4.08 1.64 2.11
N PHE A 107 -4.94 2.46 2.71
CA PHE A 107 -4.56 3.79 3.20
C PHE A 107 -3.51 3.71 4.30
N GLY A 108 -3.66 2.81 5.28
CA GLY A 108 -2.66 2.60 6.32
C GLY A 108 -1.29 2.18 5.76
N VAL A 109 -1.28 1.25 4.80
CA VAL A 109 -0.03 0.82 4.13
C VAL A 109 0.57 1.97 3.32
N PHE A 110 -0.24 2.77 2.64
CA PHE A 110 0.21 3.96 1.92
C PHE A 110 0.84 4.97 2.87
N THR A 111 0.17 5.34 3.97
CA THR A 111 0.72 6.29 4.95
C THR A 111 2.04 5.79 5.54
N LEU A 112 2.14 4.50 5.89
CA LEU A 112 3.38 3.90 6.37
C LEU A 112 4.48 3.92 5.30
N SER A 113 4.14 3.77 4.02
CA SER A 113 5.10 3.88 2.92
C SER A 113 5.68 5.29 2.83
N ILE A 114 4.86 6.32 2.99
CA ILE A 114 5.29 7.72 2.97
C ILE A 114 6.15 8.04 4.20
N ASP A 115 5.72 7.62 5.39
CA ASP A 115 6.47 7.81 6.64
C ASP A 115 7.89 7.23 6.55
N ARG A 116 8.01 6.01 6.00
CA ARG A 116 9.32 5.38 5.77
C ARG A 116 10.18 6.16 4.77
N ALA A 117 9.60 6.60 3.64
CA ALA A 117 10.35 7.40 2.68
C ALA A 117 10.87 8.71 3.31
N VAL A 118 10.06 9.38 4.12
CA VAL A 118 10.44 10.60 4.86
C VAL A 118 11.52 10.32 5.90
N ALA A 119 11.39 9.25 6.68
CA ALA A 119 12.40 8.86 7.66
C ALA A 119 13.76 8.56 6.99
N ALA A 120 13.75 7.92 5.81
CA ALA A 120 14.97 7.67 5.05
C ALA A 120 15.62 8.96 4.51
N LEU A 121 14.82 9.97 4.13
CA LEU A 121 15.33 11.30 3.77
C LEU A 121 16.02 11.96 4.96
N TYR A 122 15.41 11.96 6.14
CA TYR A 122 16.02 12.52 7.35
C TYR A 122 17.29 11.79 7.79
N ALA A 123 17.42 10.50 7.49
CA ALA A 123 18.64 9.74 7.78
C ALA A 123 19.77 9.98 6.77
N GLY A 124 19.48 10.55 5.60
CA GLY A 124 20.45 10.82 4.53
C GLY A 124 20.95 12.26 4.46
N LEU A 125 20.25 13.20 5.12
CA LEU A 125 20.67 14.58 5.32
C LEU A 125 21.68 14.69 6.46
#